data_AF-A0A661V199-F1
#
_entry.id   AF-A0A661V199-F1
#
_cell.length_a   1.000
_cell.length_b   1.000
_cell.length_c   1.000
_cell.angle_alpha   90.00
_cell.angle_beta   90.00
_cell.angle_gamma   90.00
#
_symmetry.space_group_name_H-M   'P 1'
#
loop_
_entity.id
_entity.type
_entity.pdbx_description
1 polymer ?
#
loop_
_entity_poly.entity_id
_entity_poly.type
_entity_poly.pdbx_seq_one_letter_code
_entity_poly.pdbx_strand_id
1 'polypeptide(L)' 'MELIVRTQALNLQAGRSEANIKGIDAQEFPIVPVPEGEGGIPIEPDVLRTAIEQVAFAAATDESRPILTGVLAKFEDSQL' A
#
# COMPACT_ATOMS: atom_id res chain seq x y z
N MET A 1 -3.77 12.37 19.88
CA MET A 1 -2.64 12.18 18.94
C MET A 1 -2.24 13.56 18.46
N GLU A 2 -1.01 13.97 18.71
CA GLU A 2 -0.50 15.29 18.36
C GLU A 2 0.93 15.18 17.83
N LEU A 3 1.23 15.84 16.70
CA LEU A 3 2.57 15.90 16.13
C LEU A 3 3.25 17.20 16.54
N ILE A 4 4.34 17.08 17.31
CA ILE A 4 5.20 18.19 17.67
C ILE A 4 6.25 18.36 16.56
N VAL A 5 5.93 19.18 15.56
CA VAL A 5 6.73 19.38 14.33
C VAL A 5 8.18 19.77 14.64
N ARG A 6 8.41 20.64 15.62
CA ARG A 6 9.76 21.10 16.00
C ARG A 6 10.69 19.96 16.40
N THR A 7 10.17 18.93 17.06
CA THR A 7 10.94 17.80 17.57
C THR A 7 10.71 16.54 16.74
N GLN A 8 9.92 16.62 15.67
CA GLN A 8 9.43 15.48 14.89
C GLN A 8 8.92 14.35 15.79
N ALA A 9 8.20 14.69 16.86
CA ALA A 9 7.75 13.73 17.86
C ALA A 9 6.22 13.61 17.82
N LEU A 10 5.70 12.41 17.61
CA LEU A 10 4.28 12.11 17.69
C LEU A 10 3.95 11.67 19.12
N ASN A 11 3.14 12.47 19.81
CA ASN A 11 2.55 12.08 21.08
C ASN A 11 1.25 11.31 20.83
N LEU A 12 1.17 10.13 21.44
CA LEU A 12 0.02 9.24 21.39
C LEU A 12 -0.46 8.95 22.80
N GLN A 13 -1.76 9.14 23.01
CA GLN A 13 -2.42 8.79 24.26
C GLN A 13 -3.62 7.89 23.96
N ALA A 14 -3.67 6.74 24.64
CA ALA A 14 -4.76 5.79 24.56
C ALA A 14 -5.10 5.29 25.97
N GLY A 15 -6.23 5.76 26.51
CA GLY A 15 -6.60 5.49 27.90
C GLY A 15 -5.54 6.00 28.89
N ARG A 16 -4.93 5.07 29.63
CA ARG A 16 -3.86 5.37 30.62
C ARG A 16 -2.45 5.28 30.04
N SER A 17 -2.32 4.89 28.77
CA SER A 17 -1.04 4.75 28.10
C SER A 17 -0.70 6.02 27.33
N GLU A 18 0.53 6.50 27.49
CA GLU A 18 1.09 7.61 26.74
C GLU A 18 2.44 7.20 26.16
N ALA A 19 2.70 7.56 24.90
CA ALA A 19 3.93 7.26 24.19
C ALA A 19 4.35 8.46 23.32
N ASN A 20 5.67 8.66 23.23
CA ASN A 20 6.27 9.63 22.32
C ASN A 20 7.09 8.87 21.27
N ILE A 21 6.67 8.94 20.00
CA ILE A 21 7.34 8.29 18.88
C ILE A 21 8.21 9.32 18.16
N LYS A 22 9.51 9.01 18.01
CA LYS A 22 10.43 9.83 17.21
C LYS A 22 10.23 9.54 15.73
N GLY A 23 9.94 10.58 14.96
CA GLY A 23 9.92 10.57 13.51
C GLY A 23 11.14 11.26 12.91
N ILE A 24 11.08 11.46 11.60
CA ILE A 24 12.03 12.20 10.78
C ILE A 24 11.26 13.26 9.98
N ASP A 25 11.96 14.11 9.22
CA ASP A 25 11.28 15.09 8.37
C ASP A 25 10.41 14.38 7.32
N ALA A 26 9.17 14.85 7.14
CA ALA A 26 8.25 14.29 6.16
C ALA A 26 8.78 14.41 4.73
N GLN A 27 9.66 15.39 4.45
CA GLN A 27 10.29 15.57 3.14
C GLN A 27 11.31 14.47 2.80
N GLU A 28 11.78 13.71 3.80
CA GLU A 28 12.64 12.54 3.57
C GLU A 28 11.85 11.31 3.10
N PHE A 29 10.52 11.33 3.21
CA PHE A 29 9.70 10.24 2.71
C PHE A 29 9.68 10.24 1.18
N PRO A 30 9.87 9.08 0.52
CA PRO A 30 9.92 9.03 -0.93
C PRO A 30 8.60 9.48 -1.56
N ILE A 31 8.70 10.27 -2.63
CA ILE A 31 7.53 10.66 -3.42
C ILE A 31 7.00 9.41 -4.12
N VAL A 32 5.75 9.05 -3.82
CA VAL A 32 5.05 8.00 -4.55
C VAL A 32 4.52 8.61 -5.84
N PRO A 33 4.92 8.11 -7.03
CA PRO A 33 4.40 8.63 -8.29
C PRO A 33 2.89 8.37 -8.36
N VAL A 34 2.14 9.40 -8.69
CA VAL A 34 0.71 9.26 -9.01
C VAL A 34 0.60 8.84 -10.47
N PRO A 35 -0.19 7.81 -10.80
CA PRO A 35 -0.42 7.43 -12.20
C PRO A 35 -0.94 8.63 -13.00
N GLU A 36 -0.31 8.91 -14.15
CA GLU A 36 -0.76 9.95 -15.08
C GLU A 36 -1.88 9.38 -15.98
N GLY A 37 -3.12 9.85 -15.85
CA GLY A 37 -4.23 9.54 -16.76
C GLY A 37 -5.61 9.36 -16.11
N GLU A 38 -6.67 9.43 -16.93
CA GLU A 38 -8.07 9.14 -16.53
C GLU A 38 -8.44 7.64 -16.64
N GLY A 39 -7.47 6.76 -16.93
CA GLY A 39 -7.67 5.37 -17.36
C GLY A 39 -7.91 4.34 -16.24
N GLY A 40 -8.80 4.65 -15.29
CA GLY A 40 -9.22 3.69 -14.27
C GLY A 40 -10.34 2.78 -14.76
N ILE A 41 -10.32 1.51 -14.35
CA ILE A 41 -11.45 0.58 -14.54
C ILE A 41 -12.16 0.46 -13.18
N PRO A 42 -13.46 0.77 -13.08
CA PRO A 42 -14.20 0.56 -11.85
C PRO A 42 -14.34 -0.93 -11.59
N ILE A 43 -14.00 -1.36 -10.37
CA ILE A 43 -14.15 -2.74 -9.91
C ILE A 43 -14.67 -2.74 -8.49
N GLU A 44 -15.59 -3.67 -8.20
CA GLU A 44 -16.07 -3.89 -6.84
C GLU A 44 -14.93 -4.40 -5.96
N PRO A 45 -14.63 -3.77 -4.81
CA PRO A 45 -13.50 -4.15 -3.96
C PRO A 45 -13.50 -5.62 -3.54
N ASP A 46 -14.67 -6.18 -3.26
CA ASP A 46 -14.83 -7.58 -2.84
C ASP A 46 -14.54 -8.56 -4.00
N VAL A 47 -14.85 -8.17 -5.24
CA VAL A 47 -14.52 -8.96 -6.43
C VAL A 47 -13.01 -8.99 -6.62
N LEU A 48 -12.35 -7.83 -6.54
CA LEU A 48 -10.89 -7.74 -6.66
C LEU A 48 -10.19 -8.54 -5.54
N ARG A 49 -10.64 -8.41 -4.29
CA ARG A 49 -10.14 -9.22 -3.16
C ARG A 49 -10.26 -10.71 -3.46
N THR A 50 -11.45 -11.16 -3.84
CA THR A 50 -11.70 -12.58 -4.11
C THR A 50 -10.81 -13.12 -5.23
N ALA A 51 -10.66 -12.35 -6.32
CA ALA A 51 -9.79 -12.71 -7.43
C ALA A 51 -8.32 -12.87 -7.00
N ILE A 52 -7.79 -11.92 -6.20
CA ILE A 52 -6.42 -11.97 -5.68
C ILE A 52 -6.24 -13.20 -4.76
N GLU A 53 -7.17 -13.44 -3.83
CA GLU A 53 -7.09 -14.56 -2.89
C GLU A 53 -7.05 -15.94 -3.60
N GLN A 54 -7.70 -16.06 -4.75
CA GLN A 54 -7.71 -17.29 -5.54
C GLN A 54 -6.38 -17.63 -6.23
N VAL A 55 -5.48 -16.64 -6.43
CA VAL A 55 -4.29 -16.84 -7.27
C VAL A 55 -2.97 -16.41 -6.61
N ALA A 56 -3.00 -15.56 -5.58
CA ALA A 56 -1.78 -15.01 -4.96
C ALA A 56 -0.82 -16.08 -4.43
N PHE A 57 -1.34 -17.21 -3.94
CA PHE A 57 -0.51 -18.31 -3.43
C PHE A 57 0.33 -19.00 -4.52
N ALA A 58 -0.03 -18.84 -5.79
CA ALA A 58 0.67 -19.45 -6.92
C ALA A 58 1.86 -18.59 -7.41
N ALA A 59 2.01 -17.35 -6.89
CA ALA A 59 3.16 -16.51 -7.20
C ALA A 59 4.45 -17.13 -6.64
N ALA A 60 5.55 -16.99 -7.37
CA ALA A 60 6.84 -17.47 -6.91
C ALA A 60 7.31 -16.69 -5.67
N THR A 61 7.81 -17.39 -4.66
CA THR A 61 8.46 -16.78 -3.49
C THR A 61 9.96 -16.63 -3.65
N ASP A 62 10.53 -17.32 -4.64
CA ASP A 62 11.95 -17.24 -4.97
C ASP A 62 12.20 -16.08 -5.94
N GLU A 63 13.23 -15.28 -5.64
CA GLU A 63 13.53 -14.05 -6.37
C GLU A 63 14.43 -14.28 -7.60
N SER A 64 14.77 -15.54 -7.95
CA SER A 64 15.60 -15.81 -9.15
C SER A 64 14.95 -15.36 -10.45
N ARG A 65 13.60 -15.28 -10.46
CA ARG A 65 12.81 -14.76 -11.59
C ARG A 65 11.79 -13.75 -11.07
N PRO A 66 12.18 -12.48 -10.87
CA PRO A 66 11.31 -11.45 -10.28
C PRO A 66 10.00 -11.24 -11.04
N ILE A 67 9.95 -11.54 -12.33
CA ILE A 67 8.72 -11.46 -13.13
C ILE A 67 7.62 -12.45 -12.65
N LEU A 68 7.99 -13.49 -11.91
CA LEU A 68 7.07 -14.51 -11.39
C LEU A 68 6.66 -14.28 -9.93
N THR A 69 7.22 -13.27 -9.26
CA THR A 69 6.90 -12.99 -7.84
C THR A 69 5.64 -12.15 -7.65
N GLY A 70 4.95 -11.82 -8.75
CA GLY A 70 3.68 -11.12 -8.76
C GLY A 70 2.58 -11.91 -9.48
N VAL A 71 1.36 -11.38 -9.42
CA VAL A 71 0.19 -11.90 -10.13
C VAL A 71 -0.05 -11.03 -11.37
N LEU A 72 -0.24 -11.67 -12.53
CA LEU A 72 -0.63 -10.97 -13.75
C LEU A 72 -2.07 -10.47 -13.62
N ALA A 73 -2.26 -9.14 -13.66
CA ALA A 73 -3.56 -8.53 -13.87
C ALA A 73 -3.71 -8.17 -15.35
N LYS A 74 -4.72 -8.72 -16.01
CA LYS A 74 -5.02 -8.47 -17.43
C LYS A 74 -6.44 -7.93 -17.52
N PHE A 75 -6.64 -6.93 -18.36
CA PHE A 75 -7.94 -6.30 -18.58
C PHE A 75 -8.23 -6.33 -20.08
N GLU A 76 -9.34 -6.97 -20.46
CA GLU A 76 -9.82 -7.01 -21.85
C GLU A 76 -11.31 -6.62 -21.85
N ASP A 77 -11.66 -5.59 -22.63
CA ASP A 77 -13.00 -4.99 -22.68
C ASP A 77 -13.57 -4.61 -21.29
N SER A 78 -14.56 -5.35 -20.80
CA SER A 78 -15.21 -5.17 -19.48
C SER A 78 -14.96 -6.37 -18.54
N GLN A 79 -13.92 -7.15 -18.79
CA GLN A 79 -13.57 -8.32 -17.98
C GLN A 79 -12.19 -8.15 -17.34
N LEU A 80 -12.14 -8.47 -16.04
CA LEU A 80 -10.94 -8.83 -15.30
C LEU A 80 -10.79 -10.36 -15.34
#